data_AF-A0A1M5QQ06-F1
#
_entry.id   AF-A0A1M5QQ06-F1
#
_cell.length_a   1.000
_cell.length_b   1.000
_cell.length_c   1.000
_cell.angle_alpha   90.00
_cell.angle_beta   90.00
_cell.angle_gamma   90.00
#
_symmetry.space_group_name_H-M   'P 1'
#
loop_
_entity.id
_entity.type
_entity.pdbx_description
1 polymer ?
#
loop_
_entity_poly.entity_id
_entity_poly.type
_entity_poly.pdbx_seq_one_letter_code
_entity_poly.pdbx_strand_id
1 'polypeptide(L)'
;MTEHDQLPLPDYDHLPVGGLISRIRTLDATGLQTLLDYERSHARRLQVVTAMENRLASLHEGAQPSGGDPAAAAADDPAHASGGSKVSEATTGPKINPPSQGDPTNPGQPR
;
A
#
# COMPACT_ATOMS: atom_id res chain seq x y z
N MET A 1 20.96 -16.09 -15.62
CA MET A 1 20.47 -14.85 -15.00
C MET A 1 19.02 -14.77 -15.37
N THR A 2 18.12 -14.86 -14.38
CA THR A 2 16.68 -14.77 -14.61
C THR A 2 16.34 -13.34 -14.98
N GLU A 3 15.45 -13.12 -15.95
CA GLU A 3 15.02 -11.79 -16.41
C GLU A 3 14.52 -10.89 -15.24
N HIS A 4 14.05 -11.50 -14.14
CA HIS A 4 13.70 -10.82 -12.88
C HIS A 4 14.85 -10.02 -12.25
N ASP A 5 16.10 -10.46 -12.44
CA ASP A 5 17.32 -9.85 -11.86
C ASP A 5 17.72 -8.57 -12.62
N GLN A 6 17.09 -8.32 -13.77
CA GLN A 6 17.27 -7.10 -14.59
C GLN A 6 16.18 -6.06 -14.35
N LEU A 7 15.17 -6.40 -13.55
CA LEU A 7 14.09 -5.46 -13.25
C LEU A 7 14.58 -4.45 -12.20
N PRO A 8 14.15 -3.18 -12.32
CA PRO A 8 14.48 -2.14 -11.33
C PRO A 8 13.76 -2.35 -9.98
N LEU A 9 12.97 -3.43 -9.86
CA LEU A 9 12.18 -3.77 -8.69
C LEU A 9 12.50 -5.20 -8.25
N PRO A 10 12.97 -5.42 -7.00
CA PRO A 10 13.13 -6.75 -6.44
C PRO A 10 11.77 -7.42 -6.23
N ASP A 11 11.72 -8.74 -6.38
CA ASP A 11 10.53 -9.58 -6.15
C ASP A 11 9.26 -9.14 -6.89
N TYR A 12 9.40 -8.48 -8.05
CA TYR A 12 8.30 -7.86 -8.81
C TYR A 12 7.08 -8.77 -8.99
N ASP A 13 7.28 -10.05 -9.32
CA ASP A 13 6.19 -11.01 -9.57
C ASP A 13 5.31 -11.29 -8.33
N HIS A 14 5.90 -11.18 -7.14
CA HIS A 14 5.24 -11.44 -5.87
C HIS A 14 4.55 -10.21 -5.28
N LEU A 15 4.81 -9.01 -5.83
CA LEU A 15 4.24 -7.79 -5.28
C LEU A 15 2.72 -7.70 -5.55
N PRO A 16 1.93 -7.30 -4.54
CA PRO A 16 0.53 -6.99 -4.73
C PRO A 16 0.36 -5.73 -5.57
N VAL A 17 -0.78 -5.61 -6.26
CA VAL A 17 -1.09 -4.48 -7.17
C VAL A 17 -0.95 -3.12 -6.45
N GLY A 18 -1.40 -3.02 -5.20
CA GLY A 18 -1.24 -1.79 -4.40
C GLY A 18 0.23 -1.41 -4.15
N GLY A 19 1.07 -2.39 -3.83
CA GLY A 19 2.51 -2.20 -3.64
C GLY A 19 3.23 -1.81 -4.93
N LEU A 20 2.80 -2.36 -6.07
CA LEU A 20 3.29 -1.98 -7.40
C LEU A 20 2.93 -0.52 -7.73
N ILE A 21 1.67 -0.12 -7.54
CA ILE A 21 1.18 1.24 -7.84
C ILE A 21 1.93 2.31 -7.03
N SER A 22 2.39 2.00 -5.82
CA SER A 22 3.19 2.91 -5.02
C SER A 22 4.62 3.06 -5.57
N ARG A 23 5.26 1.95 -5.96
CA ARG A 23 6.63 1.92 -6.47
C ARG A 23 6.77 2.52 -7.87
N ILE A 24 5.80 2.33 -8.76
CA ILE A 24 5.84 2.94 -10.11
C ILE A 24 5.85 4.48 -10.09
N ARG A 25 5.46 5.12 -8.97
CA ARG A 25 5.50 6.58 -8.85
C ARG A 25 6.91 7.13 -8.62
N THR A 26 7.78 6.35 -7.99
CA THR A 26 9.17 6.74 -7.73
C THR A 26 10.09 6.42 -8.91
N LEU A 27 9.66 5.54 -9.82
CA LEU A 27 10.35 5.21 -11.05
C LEU A 27 10.32 6.34 -12.08
N ASP A 28 11.41 6.41 -12.84
CA ASP A 28 11.55 7.26 -14.02
C ASP A 28 10.93 6.61 -15.26
N ALA A 29 10.83 7.35 -16.36
CA ALA A 29 10.19 6.86 -17.58
C ALA A 29 10.90 5.60 -18.15
N THR A 30 12.22 5.51 -18.00
CA THR A 30 13.03 4.39 -18.49
C THR A 30 12.74 3.10 -17.72
N GLY A 31 12.75 3.17 -16.39
CA GLY A 31 12.42 2.03 -15.54
C GLY A 31 10.98 1.57 -15.75
N LEU A 32 10.06 2.53 -15.92
CA LEU A 32 8.64 2.26 -16.17
C LEU A 32 8.41 1.54 -17.52
N GLN A 33 9.12 1.95 -18.57
CA GLN A 33 9.03 1.32 -19.89
C GLN A 33 9.51 -0.14 -19.84
N THR A 34 10.62 -0.39 -19.15
CA THR A 34 11.17 -1.74 -18.96
C THR A 34 10.18 -2.66 -18.25
N LEU A 35 9.55 -2.16 -17.18
CA LEU A 35 8.53 -2.91 -16.45
C LEU A 35 7.27 -3.17 -17.28
N LEU A 36 6.87 -2.23 -18.13
CA LEU A 36 5.70 -2.37 -18.99
C LEU A 36 5.90 -3.50 -20.03
N ASP A 37 7.07 -3.57 -20.65
CA ASP A 37 7.40 -4.63 -21.61
C ASP A 37 7.48 -6.01 -20.93
N TYR A 38 8.06 -6.04 -19.72
CA TYR A 38 8.09 -7.24 -18.89
C TYR A 38 6.67 -7.69 -18.48
N GLU A 39 5.82 -6.79 -18.01
CA GLU A 39 4.45 -7.09 -17.58
C GLU A 39 3.60 -7.63 -18.74
N ARG A 40 3.74 -7.04 -19.94
CA ARG A 40 3.03 -7.47 -21.16
C ARG A 40 3.45 -8.85 -21.65
N SER A 41 4.68 -9.25 -21.40
CA SER A 41 5.23 -10.55 -21.82
C SER A 41 4.96 -11.67 -20.81
N HIS A 42 4.91 -11.36 -19.50
CA HIS A 42 4.83 -12.38 -18.44
C HIS A 42 3.45 -12.50 -17.79
N ALA A 43 2.99 -11.46 -17.09
CA ALA A 43 1.83 -11.56 -16.19
C ALA A 43 0.52 -10.99 -16.76
N ARG A 44 0.60 -10.01 -17.67
CA ARG A 44 -0.54 -9.30 -18.31
C ARG A 44 -1.63 -8.86 -17.35
N ARG A 45 -1.28 -8.36 -16.16
CA ARG A 45 -2.24 -7.79 -15.22
C ARG A 45 -2.70 -6.43 -15.75
N LEU A 46 -3.87 -6.39 -16.38
CA LEU A 46 -4.42 -5.17 -17.02
C LEU A 46 -4.37 -3.93 -16.11
N GLN A 47 -4.70 -4.08 -14.83
CA GLN A 47 -4.67 -2.96 -13.88
C GLN A 47 -3.27 -2.35 -13.71
N VAL A 48 -2.23 -3.18 -13.71
CA VAL A 48 -0.83 -2.73 -13.57
C VAL A 48 -0.36 -2.06 -14.85
N VAL A 49 -0.65 -2.67 -16.01
CA VAL A 49 -0.36 -2.11 -17.33
C VAL A 49 -0.98 -0.72 -17.49
N THR A 50 -2.27 -0.57 -17.19
CA THR A 50 -2.95 0.72 -17.27
C THR A 50 -2.37 1.76 -16.30
N ALA A 51 -1.99 1.34 -15.08
CA ALA A 51 -1.37 2.25 -14.13
C ALA A 51 0.02 2.74 -14.59
N MET A 52 0.83 1.85 -15.19
CA MET A 52 2.12 2.20 -15.78
C MET A 52 1.97 3.13 -16.98
N GLU A 53 1.04 2.85 -17.89
CA GLU A 53 0.76 3.72 -19.05
C GLU A 53 0.35 5.13 -18.63
N ASN A 54 -0.58 5.24 -17.67
CA ASN A 54 -1.00 6.53 -17.12
C ASN A 54 0.17 7.29 -16.49
N ARG A 55 1.02 6.59 -15.74
CA ARG A 55 2.18 7.21 -15.10
C ARG A 55 3.21 7.67 -16.14
N LEU A 56 3.44 6.90 -17.20
CA LEU A 56 4.32 7.30 -18.31
C LEU A 56 3.83 8.58 -18.98
N ALA A 57 2.51 8.67 -19.24
CA ALA A 57 1.89 9.86 -19.79
C ALA A 57 2.11 11.08 -18.88
N SER A 58 1.91 10.94 -17.57
CA SER A 58 2.19 12.04 -16.62
C SER A 58 3.66 12.50 -16.64
N LEU A 59 4.62 11.56 -16.75
CA LEU A 59 6.03 11.91 -16.84
C LEU A 59 6.35 12.65 -18.15
N HIS A 60 5.72 12.27 -19.26
CA HIS A 60 5.83 12.99 -20.54
C HIS A 60 5.22 14.39 -20.48
N GLU A 61 4.18 14.59 -19.68
CA GLU A 61 3.57 15.91 -19.42
C GLU A 61 4.42 16.79 -18.48
N GLY A 62 5.54 16.27 -17.96
CA GLY A 62 6.47 17.02 -17.10
C GLY A 62 6.29 16.77 -15.60
N ALA A 63 5.48 15.77 -15.20
CA ALA A 63 5.45 15.34 -13.80
C ALA A 63 6.82 14.77 -13.41
N GLN A 64 7.27 15.07 -12.19
CA GLN A 64 8.51 14.48 -11.67
C GLN A 64 8.24 13.13 -10.97
N PRO A 65 9.19 12.18 -11.04
CA PRO A 65 9.19 11.00 -10.20
C PRO A 65 9.16 11.42 -8.72
N SER A 66 8.37 10.72 -7.92
CA SER A 66 8.38 10.95 -6.48
C SER A 66 9.76 10.55 -5.95
N GLY A 67 10.46 11.48 -5.31
CA GLY A 67 11.76 11.16 -4.70
C GLY A 67 11.59 10.00 -3.70
N GLY A 68 12.42 8.96 -3.85
CA GLY A 68 12.33 7.75 -3.05
C GLY A 68 12.99 6.58 -3.79
N ASP A 69 13.41 5.58 -3.02
CA ASP A 69 14.08 4.41 -3.59
C ASP A 69 13.01 3.36 -3.97
N PRO A 70 12.79 3.08 -5.27
CA PRO A 70 11.79 2.09 -5.71
C PRO A 70 12.12 0.67 -5.23
N ALA A 71 13.40 0.39 -4.98
CA ALA A 71 13.90 -0.88 -4.49
C ALA A 71 13.86 -1.00 -2.96
N ALA A 72 13.54 0.08 -2.23
CA ALA A 72 13.34 -0.02 -0.79
C ALA A 72 12.15 -0.95 -0.47
N ALA A 73 12.30 -1.75 0.58
CA ALA A 73 11.22 -2.56 1.12
C ALA A 73 10.01 -1.65 1.38
N ALA A 74 8.90 -1.91 0.70
CA ALA A 74 7.69 -1.14 0.95
C ALA A 74 7.18 -1.50 2.34
N ALA A 75 6.57 -0.54 3.02
CA ALA A 75 5.82 -0.80 4.25
C ALA A 75 4.64 -1.79 4.06
N ASP A 76 4.29 -2.09 2.80
CA ASP A 76 3.24 -3.02 2.37
C ASP A 76 3.79 -4.39 1.95
N ASP A 77 5.11 -4.62 2.02
CA ASP A 77 5.58 -6.01 2.04
C ASP A 77 5.00 -6.66 3.30
N PRO A 78 4.33 -7.82 3.19
CA PRO A 78 4.01 -8.59 4.37
C PRO A 78 5.35 -9.13 4.86
N ALA A 79 6.09 -8.29 5.60
CA ALA A 79 7.10 -8.76 6.50
C ALA A 79 6.44 -9.92 7.24
N HIS A 80 6.97 -11.13 7.07
CA HIS A 80 6.69 -12.21 7.98
C HIS A 80 6.73 -11.60 9.38
N ALA A 81 5.57 -11.53 10.03
CA ALA A 81 5.42 -10.81 11.28
C ALA A 81 6.34 -11.47 12.33
N SER A 82 7.56 -10.95 12.43
CA SER A 82 8.52 -11.24 13.48
C SER A 82 9.04 -9.89 13.95
N GLY A 83 8.09 -9.08 14.43
CA GLY A 83 8.33 -7.73 14.92
C GLY A 83 7.08 -7.29 15.65
N GLY A 84 6.93 -7.75 16.88
CA GLY A 84 5.80 -7.40 17.73
C GLY A 84 5.61 -5.88 17.75
N SER A 85 4.40 -5.45 17.40
CA SER A 85 4.00 -4.05 17.52
C SER A 85 4.27 -3.59 18.94
N LYS A 86 5.26 -2.70 19.13
CA LYS A 86 5.26 -1.80 20.28
C LYS A 86 4.21 -0.74 20.01
N VAL A 87 2.94 -1.12 20.10
CA VAL A 87 1.87 -0.15 20.36
C VAL A 87 2.18 0.39 21.75
N SER A 88 2.77 1.58 21.80
CA SER A 88 2.75 2.37 23.02
C SER A 88 1.30 2.79 23.24
N GLU A 89 0.59 2.12 24.15
CA GLU A 89 -0.66 2.59 24.74
C GLU A 89 -0.37 3.87 25.56
N ALA A 90 -0.11 4.97 24.86
CA ALA A 90 0.12 6.28 25.47
C ALA A 90 -0.85 7.31 24.86
N THR A 91 -2.12 6.94 24.82
CA THR A 91 -3.21 7.93 24.83
C THR A 91 -4.18 7.54 25.94
N THR A 92 -3.78 7.85 27.18
CA THR A 92 -4.75 8.12 28.25
C THR A 92 -5.54 9.34 27.80
N GLY A 93 -6.67 9.10 27.13
CA GLY A 93 -7.74 10.09 27.09
C GLY A 93 -8.25 10.31 28.52
N PRO A 94 -8.59 11.55 28.94
CA PRO A 94 -9.13 11.77 30.27
C PRO A 94 -10.40 10.93 30.46
N LYS A 95 -10.61 10.46 31.69
CA LYS A 95 -11.78 9.68 32.11
C LYS A 95 -13.05 10.51 31.88
N ILE A 96 -13.67 10.37 30.70
CA ILE A 96 -14.99 10.95 30.45
C ILE A 96 -15.98 10.12 31.25
N ASN A 97 -16.31 10.65 32.42
CA ASN A 97 -17.41 10.19 33.26
C ASN A 97 -18.71 10.47 32.48
N PRO A 98 -19.50 9.47 32.06
CA PRO A 98 -20.81 9.75 31.50
C PRO A 98 -21.73 10.31 32.61
N PRO A 99 -22.58 11.30 32.32
CA PRO A 99 -23.53 11.81 33.29
C PRO A 99 -24.59 10.75 33.65
N SER A 100 -25.05 10.82 34.90
CA SER A 100 -26.11 10.01 35.51
C SER A 100 -27.45 10.17 34.79
N GLN A 101 -27.95 9.12 34.14
CA GLN A 101 -29.36 8.85 33.78
C GLN A 101 -29.49 7.36 33.40
N GLY A 102 -30.41 6.55 33.91
CA GLY A 102 -31.50 6.76 34.86
C GLY A 102 -31.91 5.42 35.52
N ASP A 103 -32.64 5.55 36.61
CA ASP A 103 -33.24 4.47 37.40
C ASP A 103 -34.17 3.57 36.56
N PRO A 104 -33.98 2.24 36.52
CA PRO A 104 -34.95 1.34 35.93
C PRO A 104 -36.04 1.03 36.96
N THR A 105 -36.94 1.98 37.22
CA THR A 105 -38.23 1.66 37.83
C THR A 105 -39.07 0.96 36.77
N ASN A 106 -38.88 -0.36 36.65
CA ASN A 106 -39.68 -1.28 35.85
C ASN A 106 -41.06 -1.46 36.51
N PRO A 107 -42.16 -0.90 35.97
CA PRO A 107 -43.49 -1.15 36.49
C PRO A 107 -44.20 -2.10 35.53
N GLY A 108 -44.15 -3.40 35.81
CA GLY A 108 -44.86 -4.37 34.95
C GLY A 108 -44.55 -5.83 35.23
N GLN A 109 -44.80 -6.32 36.44
CA GLN A 109 -45.05 -7.75 36.65
C GLN A 109 -46.56 -7.97 36.85
N PRO A 110 -47.23 -8.74 35.99
CA PRO A 110 -48.58 -9.22 36.27
C PRO A 110 -48.53 -10.45 37.18
N ARG A 111 -49.48 -10.51 38.13
CA ARG A 111 -49.95 -11.73 38.80
C ARG A 111 -51.46 -11.77 38.63
#